data_AF-A0A932I6I9-F1
#
_entry.id   AF-A0A932I6I9-F1
#
_cell.length_a   1.000
_cell.length_b   1.000
_cell.length_c   1.000
_cell.angle_alpha   90.00
_cell.angle_beta   90.00
_cell.angle_gamma   90.00
#
_symmetry.space_group_name_H-M   'P 1'
#
loop_
_entity.id
_entity.type
_entity.pdbx_description
1 polymer ?
#
loop_
_entity_poly.entity_id
_entity_poly.type
_entity_poly.pdbx_seq_one_letter_code
_entity_poly.pdbx_strand_id
1 'polypeptide(L)'
;MPLSIDEYRNKLVNKVLLASSEDDVKRFCDTAIKSLEQNNVNGHIIIRFVDKLITDFESFNPRSKNVRQWINIQTAGRHFNEIKQRRCATA
;
A
#
# COMPACT_ATOMS: atom_id res chain seq x y z
N MET A 1 11.86 3.07 19.34
CA MET A 1 11.86 1.68 18.81
C MET A 1 11.72 1.75 17.30
N PRO A 2 12.47 0.95 16.53
CA PRO A 2 12.23 0.85 15.09
C PRO A 2 10.81 0.30 14.86
N LEU A 3 10.03 0.97 14.00
CA LEU A 3 8.71 0.50 13.61
C LEU A 3 8.87 -0.83 12.88
N SER A 4 8.12 -1.84 13.30
CA SER A 4 8.04 -3.08 12.54
C SER A 4 7.40 -2.82 11.18
N ILE A 5 7.72 -3.68 10.19
CA ILE A 5 7.12 -3.61 8.84
C ILE A 5 5.58 -3.71 8.92
N ASP A 6 5.05 -4.45 9.91
CA ASP A 6 3.62 -4.58 10.14
C ASP A 6 2.98 -3.28 10.63
N GLU A 7 3.60 -2.62 11.62
CA GLU A 7 3.15 -1.30 12.08
C GLU A 7 3.23 -0.25 10.97
N TYR A 8 4.28 -0.31 10.15
CA TYR A 8 4.41 0.55 8.98
C TYR A 8 3.26 0.32 7.98
N ARG A 9 2.91 -0.94 7.72
CA ARG A 9 1.77 -1.31 6.87
C ARG A 9 0.46 -0.74 7.41
N ASN A 10 0.18 -0.92 8.70
CA ASN A 10 -1.05 -0.44 9.33
C ASN A 10 -1.16 1.09 9.26
N LYS A 11 -0.03 1.81 9.47
CA LYS A 11 0.02 3.27 9.30
C LYS A 11 -0.26 3.69 7.87
N LEU A 12 0.28 2.98 6.88
CA LEU A 12 0.03 3.28 5.47
C LEU A 12 -1.44 3.07 5.10
N VAL A 13 -2.04 1.96 5.53
CA VAL A 13 -3.48 1.69 5.32
C VAL A 13 -4.31 2.84 5.87
N ASN A 14 -4.04 3.30 7.10
CA ASN A 14 -4.74 4.44 7.68
C ASN A 14 -4.56 5.73 6.87
N LYS A 15 -3.36 6.01 6.35
CA LYS A 15 -3.12 7.19 5.49
C LYS A 15 -3.90 7.10 4.17
N VAL A 16 -3.96 5.92 3.55
CA VAL A 16 -4.74 5.67 2.34
C VAL A 16 -6.23 5.91 2.60
N LEU A 17 -6.75 5.35 3.70
CA LEU A 17 -8.17 5.52 4.05
C LEU A 17 -8.55 6.98 4.30
N LEU A 18 -7.64 7.77 4.87
CA LEU A 18 -7.86 9.17 5.20
C LEU A 18 -7.43 10.15 4.09
N ALA A 19 -6.95 9.64 2.95
CA ALA A 19 -6.48 10.48 1.85
C ALA A 19 -7.64 11.33 1.28
N SER A 20 -7.33 12.60 1.01
CA SER A 20 -8.29 13.57 0.48
C SER A 20 -8.54 13.38 -1.02
N SER A 21 -7.58 12.78 -1.74
CA SER A 21 -7.59 12.59 -3.18
C SER A 21 -6.93 11.27 -3.60
N GLU A 22 -7.23 10.80 -4.80
CA GLU A 22 -6.58 9.63 -5.40
C GLU A 22 -5.08 9.87 -5.68
N ASP A 23 -4.68 11.11 -5.92
CA ASP A 23 -3.26 11.48 -6.10
C ASP A 23 -2.48 11.31 -4.79
N ASP A 24 -3.07 11.73 -3.66
CA ASP A 24 -2.49 11.51 -2.33
C ASP A 24 -2.31 10.02 -2.04
N VAL A 25 -3.30 9.19 -2.42
CA VAL A 25 -3.21 7.73 -2.27
C VAL A 25 -1.99 7.19 -3.01
N LYS A 26 -1.83 7.51 -4.30
CA LYS A 26 -0.69 7.07 -5.11
C LYS A 26 0.62 7.57 -4.53
N ARG A 27 0.68 8.83 -4.12
CA ARG A 27 1.86 9.44 -3.49
C ARG A 27 2.24 8.74 -2.19
N PHE A 28 1.27 8.36 -1.35
CA PHE A 28 1.53 7.60 -0.13
C PHE A 28 2.07 6.21 -0.44
N CYS A 29 1.50 5.51 -1.42
CA CYS A 29 1.98 4.20 -1.86
C CYS A 29 3.43 4.29 -2.39
N ASP A 30 3.72 5.22 -3.31
CA ASP A 30 5.06 5.41 -3.87
C ASP A 30 6.08 5.79 -2.81
N THR A 31 5.71 6.69 -1.89
CA THR A 31 6.57 7.10 -0.78
C THR A 31 6.87 5.92 0.14
N ALA A 32 5.90 5.04 0.36
CA ALA A 32 6.10 3.86 1.20
C ALA A 32 7.10 2.88 0.59
N ILE A 33 6.94 2.60 -0.70
CA ILE A 33 7.86 1.72 -1.43
C ILE A 33 9.26 2.31 -1.49
N LYS A 34 9.40 3.60 -1.83
CA LYS A 34 10.69 4.30 -1.82
C LYS A 34 11.35 4.27 -0.44
N SER A 35 10.58 4.44 0.64
CA SER A 35 11.12 4.38 2.00
C SER A 35 11.68 2.99 2.31
N LEU A 36 11.01 1.91 1.89
CA LEU A 36 11.53 0.55 2.08
C LEU A 36 12.84 0.33 1.29
N GLU A 37 12.92 0.82 0.06
CA GLU A 37 14.12 0.76 -0.76
C GLU A 37 15.29 1.53 -0.16
N GLN A 38 15.05 2.76 0.31
CA GLN A 38 16.06 3.60 0.97
C GLN A 38 16.59 2.98 2.25
N ASN A 39 15.79 2.15 2.93
CA ASN A 39 16.21 1.38 4.10
C ASN A 39 16.85 0.02 3.74
N ASN A 40 17.16 -0.21 2.46
CA ASN A 40 17.75 -1.46 1.94
C ASN A 40 16.94 -2.71 2.31
N VAL A 41 15.61 -2.58 2.41
CA VAL A 41 14.74 -3.73 2.61
C VAL A 41 14.83 -4.62 1.38
N ASN A 42 15.08 -5.91 1.60
CA ASN A 42 15.24 -6.86 0.50
C ASN A 42 13.99 -6.90 -0.40
N GLY A 43 14.18 -6.94 -1.72
CA GLY A 43 13.10 -6.90 -2.70
C GLY A 43 12.01 -7.94 -2.46
N HIS A 44 12.36 -9.16 -2.00
CA HIS A 44 11.35 -10.17 -1.66
C HIS A 44 10.46 -9.76 -0.49
N ILE A 45 10.99 -9.01 0.48
CA ILE A 45 10.24 -8.48 1.62
C ILE A 45 9.31 -7.36 1.15
N ILE A 46 9.76 -6.50 0.22
CA ILE A 46 8.93 -5.47 -0.40
C ILE A 46 7.76 -6.10 -1.16
N ILE A 47 8.00 -7.18 -1.92
CA ILE A 47 6.92 -7.90 -2.62
C ILE A 47 5.92 -8.48 -1.61
N ARG A 48 6.38 -9.16 -0.56
CA ARG A 48 5.50 -9.69 0.51
C ARG A 48 4.72 -8.59 1.23
N PHE A 49 5.32 -7.41 1.42
CA PHE A 49 4.66 -6.25 1.99
C PHE A 49 3.53 -5.75 1.08
N VAL A 50 3.79 -5.65 -0.23
CA VAL A 50 2.80 -5.26 -1.24
C VAL A 50 1.65 -6.28 -1.31
N ASP A 51 1.96 -7.58 -1.34
CA ASP A 51 0.94 -8.64 -1.35
C ASP A 51 0.02 -8.56 -0.14
N LYS A 52 0.60 -8.38 1.05
CA LYS A 52 -0.19 -8.26 2.27
C LYS A 52 -1.08 -7.02 2.27
N LEU A 53 -0.61 -5.89 1.71
CA LEU A 53 -1.44 -4.70 1.52
C LEU A 53 -2.62 -4.95 0.57
N ILE A 54 -2.38 -5.61 -0.56
CA ILE A 54 -3.44 -5.95 -1.51
C ILE A 54 -4.49 -6.82 -0.83
N THR A 55 -4.06 -7.86 -0.11
CA THR A 55 -4.98 -8.72 0.66
C THR A 55 -5.73 -7.94 1.74
N ASP A 56 -5.06 -7.06 2.48
CA ASP A 56 -5.71 -6.21 3.49
C ASP A 56 -6.80 -5.33 2.83
N PHE A 57 -6.52 -4.75 1.66
CA PHE A 57 -7.48 -3.93 0.92
C PHE A 57 -8.67 -4.73 0.37
N GLU A 58 -8.43 -5.93 -0.16
CA GLU A 58 -9.47 -6.84 -0.64
C GLU A 58 -10.35 -7.36 0.50
N SER A 59 -9.81 -7.45 1.72
CA SER A 59 -10.55 -7.91 2.91
C SER A 59 -11.52 -6.87 3.49
N PHE A 60 -11.41 -5.59 3.08
CA PHE A 60 -12.29 -4.56 3.62
C PHE A 60 -13.74 -4.77 3.20
N ASN A 61 -14.63 -4.79 4.19
CA ASN A 61 -16.07 -4.83 3.96
C ASN A 61 -16.54 -3.48 3.38
N PRO A 62 -17.10 -3.44 2.15
CA PRO A 62 -17.58 -2.21 1.51
C PRO A 62 -18.63 -1.46 2.34
N ARG A 63 -19.44 -2.18 3.13
CA ARG A 63 -20.50 -1.59 3.96
C ARG A 63 -19.97 -0.84 5.19
N SER A 64 -18.69 -1.03 5.53
CA SER A 64 -18.03 -0.40 6.69
C SER A 64 -17.23 0.85 6.35
N LYS A 65 -17.26 1.29 5.08
CA LYS A 65 -16.43 2.36 4.55
C LYS A 65 -17.29 3.38 3.83
N ASN A 66 -16.94 4.66 3.94
CA ASN A 66 -17.59 5.69 3.14
C ASN A 66 -17.12 5.62 1.68
N VAL A 67 -17.83 6.30 0.78
CA VAL A 67 -17.56 6.27 -0.67
C VAL A 67 -16.12 6.65 -0.99
N ARG A 68 -15.57 7.68 -0.33
CA ARG A 68 -14.18 8.12 -0.56
C ARG A 68 -13.16 7.10 -0.08
N GLN A 69 -13.36 6.53 1.10
CA GLN A 69 -12.53 5.45 1.62
C GLN A 69 -12.54 4.25 0.67
N TRP A 70 -13.71 3.90 0.11
CA TRP A 70 -13.81 2.82 -0.86
C TRP A 70 -13.04 3.11 -2.15
N ILE A 71 -13.18 4.32 -2.71
CA ILE A 71 -12.39 4.77 -3.86
C ILE A 71 -10.89 4.68 -3.54
N ASN A 72 -10.46 5.18 -2.38
CA ASN A 72 -9.06 5.13 -1.97
C ASN A 72 -8.52 3.70 -1.86
N ILE A 73 -9.31 2.77 -1.30
CA ILE A 73 -8.97 1.34 -1.23
C ILE A 73 -8.77 0.76 -2.64
N GLN A 74 -9.70 1.01 -3.55
CA GLN A 74 -9.62 0.51 -4.93
C GLN A 74 -8.42 1.11 -5.68
N THR A 75 -8.19 2.42 -5.56
CA THR A 75 -7.04 3.10 -6.16
C THR A 75 -5.72 2.58 -5.61
N ALA A 76 -5.61 2.37 -4.29
CA ALA A 76 -4.41 1.80 -3.68
C ALA A 76 -4.16 0.35 -4.14
N GLY A 77 -5.19 -0.51 -4.12
CA GLY A 77 -5.09 -1.89 -4.56
C GLY A 77 -4.64 -2.02 -6.01
N ARG A 78 -5.20 -1.19 -6.91
CA ARG A 78 -4.76 -1.13 -8.32
C ARG A 78 -3.31 -0.68 -8.45
N HIS A 79 -2.93 0.41 -7.77
CA HIS A 79 -1.58 0.96 -7.84
C HIS A 79 -0.53 -0.02 -7.30
N PHE A 80 -0.83 -0.73 -6.22
CA PHE A 80 0.05 -1.77 -5.68
C PHE A 80 0.19 -2.98 -6.62
N ASN A 81 -0.88 -3.39 -7.29
CA ASN A 81 -0.80 -4.43 -8.32
C ASN A 81 0.11 -4.01 -9.49
N GLU A 82 0.04 -2.75 -9.94
CA GLU A 82 0.94 -2.22 -10.98
C GLU A 82 2.39 -2.21 -10.51
N ILE A 83 2.66 -1.79 -9.26
CA ILE A 83 4.01 -1.83 -8.67
C ILE A 83 4.54 -3.26 -8.63
N LYS A 84 3.72 -4.22 -8.20
CA LYS A 84 4.08 -5.64 -8.16
C LYS A 84 4.46 -6.15 -9.55
N GLN A 85 3.63 -5.87 -10.57
CA GLN A 85 3.89 -6.30 -11.94
C GLN A 85 5.21 -5.75 -12.49
N ARG A 86 5.49 -4.44 -12.29
CA ARG A 86 6.75 -3.83 -12.73
C ARG A 86 7.98 -4.47 -12.08
N ARG A 87 7.86 -4.88 -10.82
CA ARG A 87 8.95 -5.54 -10.07
C ARG A 87 9.11 -7.01 -10.41
N CYS A 88 8.04 -7.73 -10.75
CA CYS A 88 8.14 -9.12 -11.21
C CYS A 88 8.64 -9.22 -12.66
N ALA A 89 8.38 -8.22 -13.51
CA ALA A 89 8.85 -8.19 -14.89
C ALA A 89 10.35 -7.86 -15.03
N THR A 90 11.00 -7.44 -13.94
CA THR A 90 12.43 -7.06 -13.90
C THR A 90 13.30 -8.05 -13.10
N ALA A 91 12.72 -9.17 -12.65
CA ALA A 91 13.41 -10.27 -11.96
C ALA A 91 13.60 -11.47 -12.90
#